data_AF-A0A9P8U060-F1
#
_entry.id   AF-A0A9P8U060-F1
#
_cell.length_a   1.000
_cell.length_b   1.000
_cell.length_c   1.000
_cell.angle_alpha   90.00
_cell.angle_beta   90.00
_cell.angle_gamma   90.00
#
_symmetry.space_group_name_H-M   'P 1'
#
loop_
_entity.id
_entity.type
_entity.pdbx_description
1 polymer ?
#
loop_
_entity_poly.entity_id
_entity_poly.type
_entity_poly.pdbx_seq_one_letter_code
_entity_poly.pdbx_strand_id
1 'polypeptide(L)'
;MTAPEPPKKLHGRAFYESIGSPKFIVAPMVDQSEFAWRMLTRSFLLPEEQSKLLAYTPMFHARLFSQDEKYRKGHYQAVRPGSSQLWLDGNPKIDRPLFVQFCANDPAALLSAARHVAPYCDAVDLNLGCPQGIARKGHYGAFLQEDQDLIFKLINVLHKELCIPVTAKIRILETKEKTLEYARNVLKAGASILTVHGRRREQKGHLTGVADWEMIRFLRDNLPPETVLFANGNILQDGDLQKCLEATGADGVMSAEGNLSDPALFGSPPPAEEKSREYWRGKDGKGGWRVDAITRRYLDILHRYVFEADPPQRRPLFVPGDDTAWLAESEGPDGAEEPAKKKRKKDDDRKSEASPNLSALQPHLFHVLRHFVTKHTDVRDTLARARKDGIDGYERVLAAVEKRVAEGLMEYEQTDGRSFEEEMEKIGQRAIEGVPEEESSIGTIKRCKRPWWVAQPIIRPLPSEALAKGAVTLKKEKEKSKEKNAGRAERGIRGAEDNKAVETLQQTEQEIASRDELVSG
;
A
#
# COMPACT_ATOMS: atom_id res chain seq x y z
N MET A 1 -32.96 0.03 41.10
CA MET A 1 -32.79 -0.06 39.63
C MET A 1 -31.33 -0.30 39.37
N THR A 2 -30.95 -1.53 39.02
CA THR A 2 -29.59 -1.87 38.63
C THR A 2 -29.26 -1.15 37.33
N ALA A 3 -28.11 -0.47 37.28
CA ALA A 3 -27.63 0.13 36.04
C ALA A 3 -27.55 -0.95 34.94
N PRO A 4 -27.93 -0.64 33.69
CA PRO A 4 -27.80 -1.60 32.60
C PRO A 4 -26.34 -2.06 32.50
N GLU A 5 -26.12 -3.38 32.38
CA GLU A 5 -24.77 -3.91 32.17
C GLU A 5 -24.16 -3.26 30.93
N PRO A 6 -22.89 -2.83 30.98
CA PRO A 6 -22.24 -2.28 29.81
C PRO A 6 -22.25 -3.33 28.68
N PRO A 7 -22.51 -2.92 27.42
CA PRO A 7 -22.55 -3.86 26.31
C PRO A 7 -21.25 -4.65 26.25
N LYS A 8 -21.38 -5.98 26.18
CA LYS A 8 -20.24 -6.90 26.16
C LYS A 8 -19.38 -6.62 24.92
N LYS A 9 -18.10 -6.30 25.13
CA LYS A 9 -17.11 -6.16 24.06
C LYS A 9 -17.05 -7.44 23.23
N LEU A 10 -17.42 -7.34 21.95
CA LEU A 10 -17.25 -8.44 21.00
C LEU A 10 -15.76 -8.75 20.81
N HIS A 11 -15.42 -10.00 20.53
CA HIS A 11 -14.04 -10.45 20.39
C HIS A 11 -13.95 -11.60 19.41
N GLY A 12 -12.80 -11.73 18.73
CA GLY A 12 -12.55 -12.83 17.79
C GLY A 12 -13.53 -12.83 16.62
N ARG A 13 -13.96 -14.03 16.22
CA ARG A 13 -14.91 -14.22 15.11
C ARG A 13 -16.22 -13.44 15.26
N ALA A 14 -16.78 -13.38 16.47
CA ALA A 14 -18.01 -12.64 16.71
C ALA A 14 -17.86 -11.13 16.40
N PHE A 15 -16.69 -10.55 16.68
CA PHE A 15 -16.41 -9.17 16.27
C PHE A 15 -16.28 -9.05 14.75
N TYR A 16 -15.52 -9.96 14.12
CA TYR A 16 -15.33 -9.96 12.67
C TYR A 16 -16.66 -10.06 11.90
N GLU A 17 -17.58 -10.92 12.37
CA GLU A 17 -18.92 -11.05 11.81
C GLU A 17 -19.77 -9.79 12.02
N SER A 18 -19.64 -9.13 13.18
CA SER A 18 -20.38 -7.90 13.48
C SER A 18 -20.02 -6.71 12.57
N ILE A 19 -18.82 -6.72 11.99
CA ILE A 19 -18.38 -5.71 11.01
C ILE A 19 -18.61 -6.15 9.55
N GLY A 20 -19.38 -7.22 9.33
CA GLY A 20 -19.77 -7.69 8.00
C GLY A 20 -18.80 -8.68 7.35
N SER A 21 -17.90 -9.30 8.13
CA SER A 21 -16.91 -10.28 7.65
C SER A 21 -16.13 -9.80 6.41
N PRO A 22 -15.46 -8.63 6.50
CA PRO A 22 -14.79 -8.03 5.34
C PRO A 22 -13.66 -8.91 4.82
N LYS A 23 -13.79 -9.36 3.57
CA LYS A 23 -12.77 -10.18 2.88
C LYS A 23 -11.66 -9.35 2.26
N PHE A 24 -11.91 -8.08 1.97
CA PHE A 24 -10.99 -7.21 1.25
C PHE A 24 -10.49 -6.11 2.16
N ILE A 25 -9.17 -6.00 2.29
CA ILE A 25 -8.54 -5.11 3.27
C ILE A 25 -7.52 -4.18 2.61
N VAL A 26 -7.70 -2.87 2.77
CA VAL A 26 -6.67 -1.87 2.46
C VAL A 26 -5.66 -1.83 3.59
N ALA A 27 -4.39 -2.12 3.27
CA ALA A 27 -3.32 -2.16 4.25
C ALA A 27 -3.02 -0.79 4.88
N PRO A 28 -2.48 -0.78 6.11
CA PRO A 28 -1.90 0.44 6.68
C PRO A 28 -0.62 0.79 5.94
N MET A 29 -0.54 2.01 5.41
CA MET A 29 0.61 2.49 4.65
C MET A 29 0.94 3.91 5.10
N VAL A 30 2.16 4.11 5.62
CA VAL A 30 2.61 5.42 6.13
C VAL A 30 2.56 6.43 5.00
N ASP A 31 1.85 7.53 5.21
CA ASP A 31 1.63 8.62 4.25
C ASP A 31 0.97 8.16 2.92
N GLN A 32 0.22 7.04 2.95
CA GLN A 32 -0.37 6.44 1.75
C GLN A 32 -1.74 5.78 1.96
N SER A 33 -2.34 5.87 3.15
CA SER A 33 -3.66 5.27 3.43
C SER A 33 -4.58 6.21 4.18
N GLU A 34 -4.45 7.50 3.91
CA GLU A 34 -5.31 8.59 4.39
C GLU A 34 -6.75 8.39 3.93
N PHE A 35 -7.67 9.07 4.61
CA PHE A 35 -9.11 9.02 4.33
C PHE A 35 -9.46 9.07 2.84
N ALA A 36 -8.93 10.05 2.10
CA ALA A 36 -9.29 10.24 0.70
C ALA A 36 -8.83 9.06 -0.19
N TRP A 37 -7.73 8.39 0.16
CA TRP A 37 -7.28 7.18 -0.55
C TRP A 37 -8.15 5.97 -0.22
N ARG A 38 -8.55 5.82 1.06
CA ARG A 38 -9.49 4.77 1.48
C ARG A 38 -10.83 4.93 0.78
N MET A 39 -11.34 6.16 0.70
CA MET A 39 -12.55 6.49 -0.06
C MET A 39 -12.41 6.22 -1.55
N LEU A 40 -11.25 6.55 -2.14
CA LEU A 40 -10.99 6.25 -3.55
C LEU A 40 -11.08 4.75 -3.80
N THR A 41 -10.46 3.93 -2.95
CA THR A 41 -10.56 2.47 -3.06
C THR A 41 -12.01 1.99 -2.90
N ARG A 42 -12.75 2.48 -1.91
CA ARG A 42 -14.18 2.13 -1.72
C ARG A 42 -15.03 2.49 -2.93
N SER A 43 -14.73 3.59 -3.61
CA SER A 43 -15.55 4.09 -4.70
C SER A 43 -15.62 3.16 -5.93
N PHE A 44 -14.70 2.20 -6.04
CA PHE A 44 -14.71 1.19 -7.11
C PHE A 44 -15.59 -0.03 -6.78
N LEU A 45 -16.11 -0.11 -5.56
CA LEU A 45 -17.10 -1.11 -5.16
C LEU A 45 -18.52 -0.59 -5.36
N LEU A 46 -19.45 -1.50 -5.62
CA LEU A 46 -20.88 -1.20 -5.61
C LEU A 46 -21.29 -0.62 -4.25
N PRO A 47 -22.25 0.32 -4.19
CA PRO A 47 -22.64 0.98 -2.94
C PRO A 47 -22.91 0.04 -1.76
N GLU A 48 -23.58 -1.09 -2.00
CA GLU A 48 -23.90 -2.14 -1.03
C GLU A 48 -22.70 -2.99 -0.60
N GLU A 49 -21.58 -2.89 -1.31
CA GLU A 49 -20.33 -3.61 -1.03
C GLU A 49 -19.25 -2.73 -0.41
N GLN A 50 -19.43 -1.40 -0.42
CA GLN A 50 -18.44 -0.47 0.14
C GLN A 50 -18.18 -0.72 1.63
N SER A 51 -19.19 -1.18 2.38
CA SER A 51 -19.05 -1.57 3.79
C SER A 51 -18.34 -2.91 4.01
N LYS A 52 -18.17 -3.73 2.95
CA LYS A 52 -17.43 -5.00 3.00
C LYS A 52 -15.91 -4.82 2.82
N LEU A 53 -15.47 -3.62 2.46
CA LEU A 53 -14.05 -3.26 2.46
C LEU A 53 -13.65 -2.84 3.87
N LEU A 54 -12.66 -3.49 4.46
CA LEU A 54 -11.99 -2.97 5.65
C LEU A 54 -10.81 -2.12 5.22
N ALA A 55 -10.58 -1.01 5.91
CA ALA A 55 -9.41 -0.20 5.65
C ALA A 55 -8.66 0.11 6.94
N TYR A 56 -7.37 0.41 6.80
CA TYR A 56 -6.52 0.81 7.91
C TYR A 56 -6.02 2.23 7.70
N THR A 57 -5.89 2.99 8.78
CA THR A 57 -5.17 4.28 8.75
C THR A 57 -3.69 4.08 8.43
N PRO A 58 -2.95 5.16 8.13
CA PRO A 58 -1.50 5.12 8.22
C PRO A 58 -1.08 4.71 9.64
N MET A 59 0.14 4.19 9.76
CA MET A 59 0.71 3.82 11.06
C MET A 59 1.09 5.08 11.84
N PHE A 60 0.46 5.30 12.99
CA PHE A 60 0.73 6.45 13.86
C PHE A 60 1.69 6.11 15.00
N HIS A 61 2.60 7.02 15.33
CA HIS A 61 3.47 6.83 16.50
C HIS A 61 2.70 7.17 17.79
N ALA A 62 2.43 6.17 18.64
CA ALA A 62 1.55 6.32 19.80
C ALA A 62 1.96 7.47 20.75
N ARG A 63 3.25 7.55 21.13
CA ARG A 63 3.76 8.64 21.99
C ARG A 63 3.49 10.03 21.40
N LEU A 64 3.79 10.24 20.11
CA LEU A 64 3.54 11.52 19.45
C LEU A 64 2.04 11.81 19.35
N PHE A 65 1.23 10.80 19.00
CA PHE A 65 -0.21 10.95 18.88
C PHE A 65 -0.90 11.31 20.21
N SER A 66 -0.38 10.78 21.32
CA SER A 66 -0.88 11.11 22.65
C SER A 66 -0.43 12.49 23.13
N GLN A 67 0.82 12.86 22.91
CA GLN A 67 1.43 14.04 23.55
C GLN A 67 1.37 15.31 22.69
N ASP A 68 1.32 15.17 21.37
CA ASP A 68 1.37 16.27 20.42
C ASP A 68 0.03 16.39 19.66
N GLU A 69 -0.77 17.36 20.04
CA GLU A 69 -2.05 17.66 19.38
C GLU A 69 -1.87 18.07 17.92
N LYS A 70 -0.78 18.76 17.58
CA LYS A 70 -0.48 19.16 16.20
C LYS A 70 -0.16 17.94 15.35
N TYR A 71 0.63 16.99 15.89
CA TYR A 71 0.86 15.71 15.24
C TYR A 71 -0.48 14.98 15.00
N ARG A 72 -1.32 14.87 16.03
CA ARG A 72 -2.63 14.21 15.91
C ARG A 72 -3.53 14.85 14.85
N LYS A 73 -3.74 16.17 14.90
CA LYS A 73 -4.58 16.90 13.92
C LYS A 73 -4.05 16.82 12.49
N GLY A 74 -2.72 16.74 12.33
CA GLY A 74 -2.09 16.60 11.02
C GLY A 74 -2.19 15.21 10.40
N HIS A 75 -2.66 14.19 11.13
CA HIS A 75 -2.70 12.79 10.65
C HIS A 75 -4.08 12.13 10.78
N TYR A 76 -4.97 12.62 11.65
CA TYR A 76 -6.27 11.99 11.92
C TYR A 76 -7.36 13.03 12.18
N GLN A 77 -8.35 13.09 11.29
CA GLN A 77 -9.38 14.13 11.18
C GLN A 77 -10.78 13.57 11.44
N ALA A 78 -10.96 12.89 12.58
CA ALA A 78 -12.24 12.25 12.93
C ALA A 78 -13.37 13.23 13.26
N VAL A 79 -13.06 14.39 13.85
CA VAL A 79 -14.02 15.45 14.16
C VAL A 79 -13.55 16.78 13.58
N ARG A 80 -14.51 17.67 13.33
CA ARG A 80 -14.20 19.02 12.85
C ARG A 80 -13.38 19.81 13.88
N PRO A 81 -12.44 20.66 13.45
CA PRO A 81 -11.75 21.58 14.35
C PRO A 81 -12.75 22.40 15.17
N GLY A 82 -12.61 22.38 16.50
CA GLY A 82 -13.46 23.15 17.41
C GLY A 82 -14.89 22.63 17.60
N SER A 83 -15.20 21.40 17.15
CA SER A 83 -16.54 20.81 17.23
C SER A 83 -16.48 19.33 17.62
N SER A 84 -17.62 18.76 18.02
CA SER A 84 -17.83 17.33 18.23
C SER A 84 -18.42 16.62 17.00
N GLN A 85 -18.68 17.37 15.91
CA GLN A 85 -19.23 16.80 14.68
C GLN A 85 -18.21 15.90 13.99
N LEU A 86 -18.61 14.66 13.73
CA LEU A 86 -17.84 13.70 12.93
C LEU A 86 -17.55 14.24 11.53
N TRP A 87 -16.34 14.02 11.05
CA TRP A 87 -15.86 14.59 9.79
C TRP A 87 -15.35 13.53 8.80
N LEU A 88 -14.06 13.24 8.77
CA LEU A 88 -13.44 12.37 7.76
C LEU A 88 -13.14 10.99 8.33
N ASP A 89 -12.02 10.85 9.04
CA ASP A 89 -11.51 9.55 9.46
C ASP A 89 -12.49 8.85 10.40
N GLY A 90 -12.91 7.64 10.01
CA GLY A 90 -13.76 6.80 10.84
C GLY A 90 -15.20 7.29 10.99
N ASN A 91 -15.62 8.20 10.12
CA ASN A 91 -17.02 8.61 9.99
C ASN A 91 -17.88 7.38 9.59
N PRO A 92 -18.88 6.99 10.41
CA PRO A 92 -19.68 5.79 10.16
C PRO A 92 -20.40 5.75 8.82
N LYS A 93 -20.62 6.90 8.18
CA LYS A 93 -21.33 6.96 6.90
C LYS A 93 -20.45 6.68 5.68
N ILE A 94 -19.14 6.91 5.78
CA ILE A 94 -18.27 7.01 4.59
C ILE A 94 -16.90 6.34 4.73
N ASP A 95 -16.46 6.03 5.96
CA ASP A 95 -15.12 5.51 6.20
C ASP A 95 -15.11 4.42 7.29
N ARG A 96 -16.14 3.57 7.31
CA ARG A 96 -16.19 2.36 8.14
C ARG A 96 -16.55 1.12 7.32
N PRO A 97 -16.04 -0.08 7.68
CA PRO A 97 -15.20 -0.35 8.85
C PRO A 97 -13.75 0.14 8.70
N LEU A 98 -13.19 0.67 9.79
CA LEU A 98 -11.83 1.25 9.86
C LEU A 98 -11.09 0.79 11.10
N PHE A 99 -9.87 0.30 10.91
CA PHE A 99 -8.94 0.03 12.00
C PHE A 99 -7.85 1.11 12.06
N VAL A 100 -7.56 1.61 13.26
CA VAL A 100 -6.52 2.62 13.46
C VAL A 100 -5.25 1.95 13.95
N GLN A 101 -4.17 2.05 13.17
CA GLN A 101 -2.92 1.37 13.49
C GLN A 101 -1.92 2.28 14.22
N PHE A 102 -1.36 1.78 15.33
CA PHE A 102 -0.27 2.41 16.04
C PHE A 102 1.03 1.61 15.97
N CYS A 103 2.17 2.31 16.03
CA CYS A 103 3.41 1.75 16.53
C CYS A 103 3.71 2.29 17.94
N ALA A 104 4.20 1.41 18.81
CA ALA A 104 4.52 1.75 20.19
C ALA A 104 5.49 0.72 20.78
N ASN A 105 6.13 1.11 21.89
CA ASN A 105 6.93 0.25 22.74
C ASN A 105 6.74 0.56 24.24
N ASP A 106 5.75 1.41 24.56
CA ASP A 106 5.33 1.72 25.92
C ASP A 106 3.81 1.49 26.03
N PRO A 107 3.36 0.55 26.87
CA PRO A 107 1.93 0.27 27.10
C PRO A 107 1.12 1.50 27.53
N ALA A 108 1.68 2.39 28.35
CA ALA A 108 0.96 3.56 28.86
C ALA A 108 0.72 4.59 27.74
N ALA A 109 1.76 4.94 26.98
CA ALA A 109 1.63 5.82 25.82
C ALA A 109 0.70 5.23 24.75
N LEU A 110 0.75 3.91 24.52
CA LEU A 110 -0.14 3.23 23.57
C LEU A 110 -1.61 3.34 23.99
N LEU A 111 -1.93 3.05 25.25
CA LEU A 111 -3.30 3.17 25.75
C LEU A 111 -3.81 4.60 25.67
N SER A 112 -2.98 5.58 26.04
CA SER A 112 -3.33 6.99 25.98
C SER A 112 -3.66 7.44 24.55
N ALA A 113 -2.85 7.03 23.57
CA ALA A 113 -3.11 7.29 22.15
C ALA A 113 -4.39 6.61 21.66
N ALA A 114 -4.58 5.34 22.03
CA ALA A 114 -5.74 4.55 21.61
C ALA A 114 -7.08 5.11 22.10
N ARG A 115 -7.11 5.69 23.31
CA ARG A 115 -8.32 6.34 23.86
C ARG A 115 -8.80 7.53 23.02
N HIS A 116 -7.90 8.21 22.30
CA HIS A 116 -8.30 9.31 21.41
C HIS A 116 -9.05 8.85 20.15
N VAL A 117 -8.80 7.63 19.69
CA VAL A 117 -9.36 7.12 18.42
C VAL A 117 -10.49 6.12 18.63
N ALA A 118 -10.57 5.50 19.80
CA ALA A 118 -11.55 4.44 20.10
C ALA A 118 -13.02 4.79 19.79
N PRO A 119 -13.51 6.03 19.98
CA PRO A 119 -14.88 6.39 19.57
C PRO A 119 -15.09 6.42 18.06
N TYR A 120 -14.01 6.53 17.28
CA TYR A 120 -14.01 6.85 15.86
C TYR A 120 -13.48 5.70 15.00
N CYS A 121 -13.31 4.49 15.54
CA CYS A 121 -12.91 3.33 14.76
C CYS A 121 -13.56 2.05 15.28
N ASP A 122 -13.41 0.96 14.53
CA ASP A 122 -14.00 -0.34 14.87
C ASP A 122 -13.00 -1.23 15.62
N ALA A 123 -11.70 -1.02 15.42
CA ALA A 123 -10.64 -1.60 16.24
C ALA A 123 -9.38 -0.71 16.27
N VAL A 124 -8.53 -0.95 17.27
CA VAL A 124 -7.15 -0.45 17.32
C VAL A 124 -6.19 -1.58 16.96
N ASP A 125 -5.29 -1.32 16.02
CA ASP A 125 -4.30 -2.29 15.56
C ASP A 125 -2.89 -1.95 16.06
N LEU A 126 -2.14 -2.97 16.49
CA LEU A 126 -0.72 -2.84 16.80
C LEU A 126 0.15 -3.28 15.62
N ASN A 127 0.97 -2.35 15.11
CA ASN A 127 1.98 -2.68 14.12
C ASN A 127 3.15 -3.43 14.76
N LEU A 128 3.34 -4.68 14.34
CA LEU A 128 4.48 -5.53 14.72
C LEU A 128 5.24 -6.03 13.48
N GLY A 129 5.10 -5.34 12.35
CA GLY A 129 5.59 -5.80 11.05
C GLY A 129 6.46 -4.79 10.28
N CYS A 130 6.54 -3.53 10.70
CA CYS A 130 7.33 -2.51 10.00
C CYS A 130 8.84 -2.79 10.12
N PRO A 131 9.57 -3.04 9.01
CA PRO A 131 11.00 -3.36 9.05
C PRO A 131 11.89 -2.14 8.77
N GLN A 132 11.31 -0.94 8.72
CA GLN A 132 12.01 0.29 8.29
C GLN A 132 13.04 0.76 9.32
N GLY A 133 14.04 1.51 8.86
CA GLY A 133 15.12 2.01 9.72
C GLY A 133 14.62 2.90 10.88
N ILE A 134 13.52 3.63 10.67
CA ILE A 134 12.89 4.44 11.72
C ILE A 134 12.29 3.56 12.84
N ALA A 135 11.69 2.42 12.48
CA ALA A 135 11.18 1.44 13.43
C ALA A 135 12.30 0.78 14.23
N ARG A 136 13.46 0.54 13.59
CA ARG A 136 14.66 0.06 14.29
C ARG A 136 15.13 1.07 15.33
N LYS A 137 15.26 2.34 14.94
CA LYS A 137 15.74 3.41 15.82
C LYS A 137 14.78 3.67 16.99
N GLY A 138 13.48 3.62 16.73
CA GLY A 138 12.44 3.81 17.75
C GLY A 138 12.09 2.55 18.53
N HIS A 139 12.68 1.40 18.20
CA HIS A 139 12.40 0.09 18.79
C HIS A 139 10.90 -0.24 18.83
N TYR A 140 10.27 -0.29 17.67
CA TYR A 140 8.87 -0.71 17.48
C TYR A 140 8.72 -1.53 16.18
N GLY A 141 7.50 -1.98 15.86
CA GLY A 141 7.26 -2.74 14.63
C GLY A 141 7.94 -4.11 14.66
N ALA A 142 8.59 -4.51 13.57
CA ALA A 142 9.26 -5.82 13.48
C ALA A 142 10.50 -5.96 14.39
N PHE A 143 10.90 -4.91 15.10
CA PHE A 143 12.01 -4.94 16.07
C PHE A 143 11.56 -5.24 17.50
N LEU A 144 10.26 -5.49 17.69
CA LEU A 144 9.71 -6.04 18.93
C LEU A 144 9.59 -7.56 18.89
N GLN A 145 9.74 -8.20 17.72
CA GLN A 145 9.46 -9.63 17.56
C GLN A 145 10.32 -10.53 18.48
N GLU A 146 11.45 -10.04 18.97
CA GLU A 146 12.29 -10.71 19.96
C GLU A 146 11.84 -10.49 21.43
N ASP A 147 11.05 -9.46 21.71
CA ASP A 147 10.53 -9.12 23.05
C ASP A 147 9.02 -9.47 23.15
N GLN A 148 8.77 -10.76 23.29
CA GLN A 148 7.42 -11.33 23.36
C GLN A 148 6.64 -10.86 24.61
N ASP A 149 7.33 -10.58 25.72
CA ASP A 149 6.72 -10.07 26.94
C ASP A 149 6.20 -8.64 26.76
N LEU A 150 6.97 -7.79 26.09
CA LEU A 150 6.52 -6.43 25.76
C LEU A 150 5.34 -6.45 24.79
N ILE A 151 5.40 -7.29 23.74
CA ILE A 151 4.27 -7.48 22.81
C ILE A 151 3.00 -7.87 23.56
N PHE A 152 3.10 -8.84 24.48
CA PHE A 152 1.97 -9.25 25.29
C PHE A 152 1.42 -8.09 26.10
N LYS A 153 2.28 -7.33 26.80
CA LYS A 153 1.86 -6.17 27.62
C LYS A 153 1.17 -5.09 26.79
N LEU A 154 1.70 -4.77 25.60
CA LEU A 154 1.14 -3.76 24.69
C LEU A 154 -0.27 -4.13 24.21
N ILE A 155 -0.49 -5.38 23.80
CA ILE A 155 -1.82 -5.82 23.34
C ILE A 155 -2.76 -5.98 24.54
N ASN A 156 -2.29 -6.56 25.64
CA ASN A 156 -3.15 -6.89 26.78
C ASN A 156 -3.69 -5.66 27.49
N VAL A 157 -2.91 -4.58 27.59
CA VAL A 157 -3.40 -3.32 28.17
C VAL A 157 -4.55 -2.75 27.34
N LEU A 158 -4.42 -2.74 26.00
CA LEU A 158 -5.50 -2.27 25.13
C LEU A 158 -6.73 -3.18 25.20
N HIS A 159 -6.50 -4.50 25.22
CA HIS A 159 -7.58 -5.48 25.27
C HIS A 159 -8.44 -5.30 26.54
N LYS A 160 -7.81 -5.07 27.68
CA LYS A 160 -8.50 -4.87 28.98
C LYS A 160 -9.18 -3.52 29.10
N GLU A 161 -8.54 -2.46 28.60
CA GLU A 161 -8.93 -1.08 28.93
C GLU A 161 -9.80 -0.40 27.86
N LEU A 162 -9.81 -0.90 26.61
CA LEU A 162 -10.65 -0.35 25.54
C LEU A 162 -11.98 -1.07 25.45
N CYS A 163 -13.05 -0.33 25.17
CA CYS A 163 -14.37 -0.89 24.84
C CYS A 163 -14.45 -1.53 23.45
N ILE A 164 -13.53 -1.17 22.54
CA ILE A 164 -13.43 -1.74 21.20
C ILE A 164 -12.33 -2.82 21.10
N PRO A 165 -12.44 -3.75 20.15
CA PRO A 165 -11.43 -4.79 19.91
C PRO A 165 -10.04 -4.26 19.56
N VAL A 166 -9.06 -5.13 19.76
CA VAL A 166 -7.65 -4.87 19.44
C VAL A 166 -7.22 -5.91 18.42
N THR A 167 -6.47 -5.50 17.41
CA THR A 167 -5.90 -6.41 16.39
C THR A 167 -4.39 -6.22 16.33
N ALA A 168 -3.71 -7.13 15.64
CA ALA A 168 -2.27 -6.98 15.43
C ALA A 168 -1.86 -7.45 14.04
N LYS A 169 -0.87 -6.77 13.48
CA LYS A 169 -0.25 -7.13 12.20
C LYS A 169 1.21 -7.53 12.39
N ILE A 170 1.53 -8.79 12.09
CA ILE A 170 2.87 -9.36 12.23
C ILE A 170 3.54 -9.65 10.87
N ARG A 171 4.83 -9.94 10.93
CA ARG A 171 5.58 -10.66 9.89
C ARG A 171 5.90 -12.07 10.36
N ILE A 172 6.13 -12.99 9.43
CA ILE A 172 6.59 -14.34 9.74
C ILE A 172 8.04 -14.34 10.25
N LEU A 173 8.41 -15.38 11.01
CA LEU A 173 9.76 -15.60 11.53
C LEU A 173 10.51 -16.66 10.71
N GLU A 174 11.69 -17.09 11.17
CA GLU A 174 12.54 -18.01 10.40
C GLU A 174 11.95 -19.41 10.23
N THR A 175 11.14 -19.88 11.19
CA THR A 175 10.54 -21.21 11.16
C THR A 175 9.03 -21.17 11.40
N LYS A 176 8.35 -22.23 10.97
CA LYS A 176 6.92 -22.46 11.16
C LYS A 176 6.54 -22.45 12.65
N GLU A 177 7.35 -23.10 13.48
CA GLU A 177 7.13 -23.24 14.93
C GLU A 177 7.27 -21.90 15.65
N LYS A 178 8.33 -21.14 15.36
CA LYS A 178 8.55 -19.81 15.94
C LYS A 178 7.43 -18.85 15.57
N THR A 179 6.99 -18.89 14.32
CA THR A 179 5.89 -18.05 13.84
C THR A 179 4.58 -18.42 14.52
N LEU A 180 4.33 -19.71 14.74
CA LEU A 180 3.15 -20.20 15.46
C LEU A 180 3.18 -19.79 16.94
N GLU A 181 4.32 -19.90 17.62
CA GLU A 181 4.47 -19.45 19.01
C GLU A 181 4.22 -17.94 19.13
N TYR A 182 4.78 -17.16 18.21
CA TYR A 182 4.55 -15.72 18.16
C TYR A 182 3.06 -15.39 17.94
N ALA A 183 2.40 -16.04 16.97
CA ALA A 183 0.97 -15.87 16.73
C ALA A 183 0.13 -16.22 17.98
N ARG A 184 0.46 -17.33 18.67
CA ARG A 184 -0.21 -17.74 19.91
C ARG A 184 -0.04 -16.70 21.02
N ASN A 185 1.14 -16.11 21.18
CA ASN A 185 1.37 -15.06 22.17
C ASN A 185 0.50 -13.82 21.90
N VAL A 186 0.45 -13.37 20.65
CA VAL A 186 -0.37 -12.24 20.20
C VAL A 186 -1.86 -12.48 20.47
N LEU A 187 -2.38 -13.67 20.16
CA LEU A 187 -3.77 -14.04 20.41
C LEU A 187 -4.06 -14.16 21.91
N LYS A 188 -3.16 -14.81 22.68
CA LYS A 188 -3.26 -14.92 24.14
C LYS A 188 -3.28 -13.56 24.82
N ALA A 189 -2.58 -12.57 24.27
CA ALA A 189 -2.59 -11.21 24.79
C ALA A 189 -3.95 -10.50 24.61
N GLY A 190 -4.80 -10.98 23.69
CA GLY A 190 -6.16 -10.49 23.49
C GLY A 190 -6.42 -9.85 22.11
N ALA A 191 -5.56 -10.10 21.12
CA ALA A 191 -5.83 -9.69 19.73
C ALA A 191 -7.03 -10.48 19.17
N SER A 192 -8.02 -9.78 18.64
CA SER A 192 -9.23 -10.36 18.03
C SER A 192 -9.03 -10.85 16.61
N ILE A 193 -8.15 -10.18 15.86
CA ILE A 193 -7.81 -10.55 14.49
C ILE A 193 -6.29 -10.47 14.36
N LEU A 194 -5.71 -11.46 13.70
CA LEU A 194 -4.28 -11.51 13.39
C LEU A 194 -4.07 -11.34 11.89
N THR A 195 -3.40 -10.26 11.50
CA THR A 195 -2.95 -10.07 10.12
C THR A 195 -1.51 -10.55 9.98
N VAL A 196 -1.24 -11.42 9.00
CA VAL A 196 0.09 -12.01 8.78
C VAL A 196 0.62 -11.57 7.42
N HIS A 197 1.75 -10.85 7.43
CA HIS A 197 2.53 -10.65 6.22
C HIS A 197 3.49 -11.83 6.04
N GLY A 198 3.32 -12.60 4.96
CA GLY A 198 4.15 -13.78 4.61
C GLY A 198 5.62 -13.47 4.28
N ARG A 199 6.19 -12.36 4.75
CA ARG A 199 7.60 -12.03 4.56
C ARG A 199 8.26 -11.77 5.90
N ARG A 200 9.50 -12.22 6.05
CA ARG A 200 10.35 -11.90 7.20
C ARG A 200 10.75 -10.42 7.22
N ARG A 201 11.26 -9.94 8.35
CA ARG A 201 11.69 -8.55 8.52
C ARG A 201 12.79 -8.14 7.52
N GLU A 202 13.68 -9.06 7.18
CA GLU A 202 14.84 -8.86 6.31
C GLU A 202 14.43 -8.73 4.83
N GLN A 203 13.26 -9.26 4.47
CA GLN A 203 12.68 -9.20 3.12
C GLN A 203 12.07 -7.82 2.83
N LYS A 204 12.95 -6.88 2.45
CA LYS A 204 12.60 -5.49 2.09
C LYS A 204 13.51 -4.94 0.98
N GLY A 205 13.06 -3.89 0.31
CA GLY A 205 13.82 -3.25 -0.77
C GLY A 205 14.07 -4.23 -1.92
N HIS A 206 15.32 -4.35 -2.36
CA HIS A 206 15.70 -5.33 -3.40
C HIS A 206 15.65 -6.79 -2.93
N LEU A 207 15.58 -7.03 -1.60
CA LEU A 207 15.47 -8.37 -1.01
C LEU A 207 14.03 -8.76 -0.69
N THR A 208 13.03 -8.03 -1.21
CA THR A 208 11.62 -8.23 -0.85
C THR A 208 11.15 -9.66 -1.14
N GLY A 209 11.51 -10.23 -2.29
CA GLY A 209 11.09 -11.58 -2.67
C GLY A 209 9.56 -11.78 -2.67
N VAL A 210 9.16 -13.04 -2.76
CA VAL A 210 7.75 -13.45 -2.70
C VAL A 210 7.35 -13.71 -1.24
N ALA A 211 6.07 -13.52 -0.94
CA ALA A 211 5.47 -13.79 0.35
C ALA A 211 5.09 -15.26 0.42
N ASP A 212 5.52 -15.91 1.49
CA ASP A 212 5.26 -17.30 1.81
C ASP A 212 3.81 -17.45 2.31
N TRP A 213 2.93 -17.90 1.42
CA TRP A 213 1.53 -18.20 1.72
C TRP A 213 1.37 -19.54 2.44
N GLU A 214 2.29 -20.50 2.24
CA GLU A 214 2.28 -21.77 2.96
C GLU A 214 2.46 -21.58 4.47
N MET A 215 3.29 -20.63 4.89
CA MET A 215 3.45 -20.28 6.30
C MET A 215 2.12 -19.78 6.89
N ILE A 216 1.34 -19.01 6.12
CA ILE A 216 0.01 -18.54 6.57
C ILE A 216 -0.97 -19.71 6.65
N ARG A 217 -0.95 -20.61 5.65
CA ARG A 217 -1.73 -21.87 5.68
C ARG A 217 -1.40 -22.71 6.91
N PHE A 218 -0.11 -22.88 7.20
CA PHE A 218 0.36 -23.59 8.38
C PHE A 218 -0.19 -22.97 9.68
N LEU A 219 -0.22 -21.64 9.79
CA LEU A 219 -0.85 -20.97 10.93
C LEU A 219 -2.35 -21.24 11.00
N ARG A 220 -3.06 -21.16 9.87
CA ARG A 220 -4.49 -21.49 9.80
C ARG A 220 -4.77 -22.90 10.33
N ASP A 221 -3.93 -23.88 9.97
CA ASP A 221 -4.09 -25.27 10.39
C ASP A 221 -3.78 -25.53 11.87
N ASN A 222 -2.91 -24.72 12.48
CA ASN A 222 -2.39 -24.97 13.83
C ASN A 222 -2.90 -23.99 14.91
N LEU A 223 -3.70 -23.01 14.51
CA LEU A 223 -4.43 -22.09 15.38
C LEU A 223 -5.91 -22.51 15.52
N PRO A 224 -6.58 -22.17 16.63
CA PRO A 224 -8.00 -22.48 16.81
C PRO A 224 -8.84 -22.07 15.59
N PRO A 225 -9.78 -22.90 15.10
CA PRO A 225 -10.58 -22.61 13.91
C PRO A 225 -11.29 -21.23 13.94
N GLU A 226 -11.71 -20.82 15.13
CA GLU A 226 -12.36 -19.52 15.37
C GLU A 226 -11.44 -18.30 15.28
N THR A 227 -10.12 -18.50 15.20
CA THR A 227 -9.16 -17.42 14.98
C THR A 227 -9.43 -16.78 13.62
N VAL A 228 -9.58 -15.46 13.58
CA VAL A 228 -9.72 -14.72 12.33
C VAL A 228 -8.33 -14.33 11.84
N LEU A 229 -8.01 -14.73 10.61
CA LEU A 229 -6.71 -14.48 9.97
C LEU A 229 -6.88 -13.64 8.71
N PHE A 230 -6.06 -12.60 8.58
CA PHE A 230 -5.91 -11.86 7.32
C PHE A 230 -4.54 -12.13 6.69
N ALA A 231 -4.55 -12.56 5.43
CA ALA A 231 -3.33 -12.78 4.65
C ALA A 231 -2.85 -11.49 4.00
N ASN A 232 -1.54 -11.26 3.97
CA ASN A 232 -0.94 -10.09 3.33
C ASN A 232 0.36 -10.46 2.60
N GLY A 233 0.54 -9.90 1.40
CA GLY A 233 1.75 -10.04 0.59
C GLY A 233 1.44 -10.62 -0.80
N ASN A 234 2.06 -10.05 -1.84
CA ASN A 234 1.91 -10.46 -3.24
C ASN A 234 0.48 -10.37 -3.83
N ILE A 235 -0.36 -9.47 -3.34
CA ILE A 235 -1.70 -9.19 -3.89
C ILE A 235 -1.61 -7.98 -4.83
N LEU A 236 -1.49 -8.23 -6.13
CA LEU A 236 -1.14 -7.20 -7.12
C LEU A 236 -2.27 -6.91 -8.12
N GLN A 237 -3.20 -7.84 -8.29
CA GLN A 237 -4.35 -7.74 -9.19
C GLN A 237 -5.54 -8.55 -8.65
N ASP A 238 -6.72 -8.36 -9.23
CA ASP A 238 -7.97 -9.05 -8.85
C ASP A 238 -7.81 -10.58 -8.76
N GLY A 239 -7.20 -11.21 -9.78
CA GLY A 239 -6.98 -12.65 -9.81
C GLY A 239 -6.07 -13.21 -8.70
N ASP A 240 -5.35 -12.36 -7.96
CA ASP A 240 -4.53 -12.80 -6.82
C ASP A 240 -5.37 -12.91 -5.53
N LEU A 241 -6.54 -12.24 -5.46
CA LEU A 241 -7.39 -12.20 -4.27
C LEU A 241 -7.89 -13.60 -3.91
N GLN A 242 -8.56 -14.25 -4.86
CA GLN A 242 -9.14 -15.58 -4.65
C GLN A 242 -8.06 -16.65 -4.47
N LYS A 243 -6.97 -16.59 -5.25
CA LYS A 243 -5.82 -17.50 -5.12
C LYS A 243 -5.20 -17.44 -3.73
N CYS A 244 -5.03 -16.24 -3.17
CA CYS A 244 -4.48 -16.08 -1.84
C CYS A 244 -5.42 -16.66 -0.77
N LEU A 245 -6.73 -16.41 -0.86
CA LEU A 245 -7.71 -16.96 0.06
C LEU A 245 -7.74 -18.50 0.02
N GLU A 246 -7.70 -19.08 -1.17
CA GLU A 246 -7.65 -20.54 -1.37
C GLU A 246 -6.37 -21.15 -0.81
N ALA A 247 -5.21 -20.60 -1.15
CA ALA A 247 -3.91 -21.11 -0.70
C ALA A 247 -3.73 -21.02 0.83
N THR A 248 -4.16 -19.90 1.42
CA THR A 248 -3.93 -19.63 2.84
C THR A 248 -5.05 -20.12 3.76
N GLY A 249 -6.27 -20.26 3.24
CA GLY A 249 -7.47 -20.47 4.06
C GLY A 249 -7.78 -19.32 5.01
N ALA A 250 -7.23 -18.13 4.77
CA ALA A 250 -7.48 -16.93 5.57
C ALA A 250 -8.91 -16.40 5.39
N ASP A 251 -9.43 -15.68 6.38
CA ASP A 251 -10.76 -15.10 6.36
C ASP A 251 -10.84 -13.85 5.47
N GLY A 252 -9.70 -13.19 5.23
CA GLY A 252 -9.59 -12.00 4.39
C GLY A 252 -8.19 -11.78 3.82
N VAL A 253 -8.11 -10.96 2.78
CA VAL A 253 -6.89 -10.65 2.04
C VAL A 253 -6.61 -9.15 2.04
N MET A 254 -5.38 -8.79 2.38
CA MET A 254 -4.93 -7.41 2.50
C MET A 254 -3.94 -7.05 1.38
N SER A 255 -4.21 -5.95 0.67
CA SER A 255 -3.29 -5.38 -0.34
C SER A 255 -2.74 -4.02 0.08
N ALA A 256 -1.47 -3.79 -0.24
CA ALA A 256 -0.75 -2.53 -0.01
C ALA A 256 -0.27 -1.94 -1.34
N GLU A 257 0.90 -2.36 -1.83
CA GLU A 257 1.51 -1.83 -3.06
C GLU A 257 0.67 -2.08 -4.32
N GLY A 258 -0.08 -3.19 -4.36
CA GLY A 258 -1.04 -3.47 -5.43
C GLY A 258 -2.14 -2.40 -5.45
N ASN A 259 -2.78 -2.16 -4.30
CA ASN A 259 -3.79 -1.10 -4.15
C ASN A 259 -3.24 0.30 -4.46
N LEU A 260 -1.99 0.64 -4.07
CA LEU A 260 -1.40 1.94 -4.43
C LEU A 260 -1.20 2.15 -5.92
N SER A 261 -0.96 1.07 -6.66
CA SER A 261 -0.77 1.12 -8.11
C SER A 261 -2.10 1.08 -8.85
N ASP A 262 -3.08 0.37 -8.28
CA ASP A 262 -4.44 0.22 -8.80
C ASP A 262 -5.45 0.27 -7.63
N PRO A 263 -6.04 1.44 -7.33
CA PRO A 263 -7.01 1.57 -6.24
C PRO A 263 -8.31 0.82 -6.51
N ALA A 264 -8.55 0.37 -7.74
CA ALA A 264 -9.71 -0.42 -8.11
C ALA A 264 -9.51 -1.93 -7.92
N LEU A 265 -8.39 -2.37 -7.35
CA LEU A 265 -8.01 -3.79 -7.21
C LEU A 265 -9.08 -4.69 -6.58
N PHE A 266 -9.91 -4.16 -5.68
CA PHE A 266 -11.00 -4.91 -5.04
C PHE A 266 -12.35 -4.78 -5.75
N GLY A 267 -12.47 -3.86 -6.70
CA GLY A 267 -13.68 -3.60 -7.46
C GLY A 267 -13.81 -4.56 -8.64
N SER A 268 -15.03 -5.00 -8.89
CA SER A 268 -15.32 -5.76 -10.11
C SER A 268 -15.26 -4.83 -11.33
N PRO A 269 -14.83 -5.35 -12.49
CA PRO A 269 -14.99 -4.60 -13.74
C PRO A 269 -16.48 -4.30 -13.97
N PRO A 270 -16.81 -3.17 -14.63
CA PRO A 270 -18.20 -2.94 -15.04
C PRO A 270 -18.68 -4.08 -15.96
N PRO A 271 -19.99 -4.23 -16.22
CA PRO A 271 -20.49 -5.14 -17.24
C PRO A 271 -19.89 -4.86 -18.63
N ALA A 272 -19.81 -5.86 -19.50
CA ALA A 272 -19.16 -5.71 -20.81
C ALA A 272 -20.02 -4.87 -21.79
N GLU A 273 -21.33 -4.96 -21.61
CA GLU A 273 -22.37 -4.23 -22.33
C GLU A 273 -22.43 -2.74 -21.97
N GLU A 274 -21.88 -2.35 -20.81
CA GLU A 274 -21.82 -0.97 -20.39
C GLU A 274 -20.69 -0.23 -21.11
N LYS A 275 -21.04 0.76 -21.94
CA LYS A 275 -20.09 1.66 -22.59
C LYS A 275 -19.50 2.64 -21.57
N SER A 276 -18.63 2.13 -20.69
CA SER A 276 -17.91 2.94 -19.73
C SER A 276 -16.85 3.78 -20.42
N ARG A 277 -16.80 5.08 -20.09
CA ARG A 277 -15.72 5.99 -20.51
C ARG A 277 -14.55 5.96 -19.51
N GLU A 278 -14.64 5.14 -18.46
CA GLU A 278 -13.64 5.06 -17.38
C GLU A 278 -12.82 3.76 -17.43
N TYR A 279 -13.43 2.67 -17.90
CA TYR A 279 -12.83 1.35 -17.95
C TYR A 279 -12.41 0.97 -19.37
N TRP A 280 -11.14 0.61 -19.56
CA TRP A 280 -10.61 0.15 -20.84
C TRP A 280 -10.72 -1.38 -20.94
N ARG A 281 -11.10 -1.87 -22.11
CA ARG A 281 -11.06 -3.31 -22.48
C ARG A 281 -10.21 -3.49 -23.72
N GLY A 282 -9.20 -4.34 -23.60
CA GLY A 282 -8.39 -4.80 -24.71
C GLY A 282 -9.05 -5.93 -25.48
N LYS A 283 -8.55 -6.18 -26.69
CA LYS A 283 -9.00 -7.26 -27.57
C LYS A 283 -8.70 -8.66 -27.04
N ASP A 284 -7.70 -8.77 -26.16
CA ASP A 284 -7.32 -10.00 -25.45
C ASP A 284 -8.27 -10.33 -24.28
N GLY A 285 -9.35 -9.57 -24.12
CA GLY A 285 -10.32 -9.73 -23.03
C GLY A 285 -9.83 -9.15 -21.69
N LYS A 286 -8.59 -8.66 -21.61
CA LYS A 286 -8.09 -7.98 -20.42
C LYS A 286 -8.65 -6.57 -20.35
N GLY A 287 -8.73 -6.01 -19.16
CA GLY A 287 -9.14 -4.63 -18.96
C GLY A 287 -8.50 -4.02 -17.73
N GLY A 288 -8.86 -2.76 -17.49
CA GLY A 288 -8.51 -2.03 -16.29
C GLY A 288 -9.05 -0.61 -16.30
N TRP A 289 -9.06 0.01 -15.13
CA TRP A 289 -9.47 1.40 -14.98
C TRP A 289 -8.40 2.33 -15.55
N ARG A 290 -8.83 3.33 -16.33
CA ARG A 290 -7.91 4.30 -16.92
C ARG A 290 -7.41 5.26 -15.85
N VAL A 291 -6.14 5.65 -15.97
CA VAL A 291 -5.49 6.50 -14.95
C VAL A 291 -6.06 7.92 -14.91
N ASP A 292 -6.63 8.42 -16.01
CA ASP A 292 -7.35 9.69 -16.05
C ASP A 292 -8.66 9.64 -15.25
N ALA A 293 -9.42 8.55 -15.37
CA ALA A 293 -10.63 8.31 -14.60
C ALA A 293 -10.35 8.17 -13.11
N ILE A 294 -9.32 7.40 -12.74
CA ILE A 294 -8.88 7.27 -11.33
C ILE A 294 -8.45 8.62 -10.77
N THR A 295 -7.63 9.37 -11.51
CA THR A 295 -7.15 10.69 -11.08
C THR A 295 -8.32 11.66 -10.89
N ARG A 296 -9.25 11.73 -11.85
CA ARG A 296 -10.45 12.57 -11.78
C ARG A 296 -11.29 12.22 -10.56
N ARG A 297 -11.57 10.93 -10.35
CA ARG A 297 -12.34 10.45 -9.20
C ARG A 297 -11.68 10.80 -7.87
N TYR A 298 -10.35 10.72 -7.81
CA TYR A 298 -9.61 11.08 -6.61
C TYR A 298 -9.70 12.58 -6.30
N LEU A 299 -9.57 13.44 -7.31
CA LEU A 299 -9.75 14.89 -7.14
C LEU A 299 -11.19 15.24 -6.72
N ASP A 300 -12.19 14.59 -7.31
CA ASP A 300 -13.60 14.76 -6.93
C ASP A 300 -13.85 14.44 -5.44
N ILE A 301 -13.24 13.37 -4.92
CA ILE A 301 -13.32 13.02 -3.49
C ILE A 301 -12.71 14.12 -2.64
N LEU A 302 -11.56 14.66 -3.03
CA LEU A 302 -10.91 15.74 -2.30
C LEU A 302 -11.79 17.00 -2.29
N HIS A 303 -12.33 17.41 -3.45
CA HIS A 303 -13.25 18.55 -3.53
C HIS A 303 -14.47 18.36 -2.62
N ARG A 304 -15.18 17.25 -2.77
CA ARG A 304 -16.44 17.01 -2.05
C ARG A 304 -16.26 16.87 -0.53
N TYR A 305 -15.25 16.14 -0.09
CA TYR A 305 -15.13 15.76 1.31
C TYR A 305 -14.10 16.58 2.09
N VAL A 306 -12.95 16.89 1.48
CA VAL A 306 -11.86 17.60 2.16
C VAL A 306 -12.03 19.11 2.05
N PHE A 307 -12.40 19.60 0.86
CA PHE A 307 -12.64 21.03 0.62
C PHE A 307 -14.10 21.44 0.77
N GLU A 308 -15.02 20.47 0.85
CA GLU A 308 -16.48 20.67 0.97
C GLU A 308 -17.04 21.60 -0.12
N ALA A 309 -16.53 21.40 -1.34
CA ALA A 309 -16.90 22.13 -2.53
C ALA A 309 -17.33 21.17 -3.64
N ASP A 310 -18.18 21.65 -4.55
CA ASP A 310 -18.49 20.90 -5.77
C ASP A 310 -17.23 20.77 -6.64
N PRO A 311 -16.96 19.58 -7.21
CA PRO A 311 -15.88 19.44 -8.15
C PRO A 311 -16.06 20.38 -9.34
N PRO A 312 -14.97 20.91 -9.92
CA PRO A 312 -15.07 21.79 -11.06
C PRO A 312 -15.73 21.07 -12.25
N GLN A 313 -16.45 21.83 -13.07
CA GLN A 313 -17.05 21.31 -14.29
C GLN A 313 -15.94 20.94 -15.28
N ARG A 314 -15.92 19.68 -15.73
CA ARG A 314 -14.93 19.16 -16.68
C ARG A 314 -15.64 18.57 -17.90
N ARG A 315 -14.94 18.52 -19.03
CA ARG A 315 -15.38 17.78 -20.21
C ARG A 315 -15.58 16.30 -19.88
N PRO A 316 -16.48 15.59 -20.57
CA PRO A 316 -16.55 14.13 -20.46
C PRO A 316 -15.20 13.48 -20.86
N LEU A 317 -14.76 12.44 -20.14
CA LEU A 317 -13.51 11.69 -20.43
C LEU A 317 -13.44 11.16 -21.87
N PHE A 318 -12.44 11.52 -22.67
CA PHE A 318 -12.39 11.18 -24.09
C PHE A 318 -12.54 9.67 -24.39
N VAL A 319 -13.29 9.33 -25.43
CA VAL A 319 -13.28 8.02 -26.10
C VAL A 319 -13.10 8.18 -27.61
N PRO A 320 -12.51 7.20 -28.32
CA PRO A 320 -12.40 7.26 -29.77
C PRO A 320 -13.74 7.54 -30.45
N GLY A 321 -13.77 8.53 -31.35
CA GLY A 321 -14.98 9.03 -32.01
C GLY A 321 -15.54 10.34 -31.44
N ASP A 322 -15.07 10.77 -30.26
CA ASP A 322 -15.36 12.11 -29.73
C ASP A 322 -14.64 13.22 -30.52
N ASP A 323 -15.10 14.47 -30.32
CA ASP A 323 -14.43 15.66 -30.84
C ASP A 323 -13.01 15.82 -30.27
N THR A 324 -12.07 16.17 -31.15
CA THR A 324 -10.63 16.29 -30.88
C THR A 324 -10.12 17.73 -30.97
N ALA A 325 -10.96 18.73 -31.28
CA ALA A 325 -10.54 20.12 -31.43
C ALA A 325 -9.78 20.65 -30.20
N TRP A 326 -10.20 20.26 -29.00
CA TRP A 326 -9.59 20.64 -27.73
C TRP A 326 -8.16 20.13 -27.51
N LEU A 327 -7.70 19.12 -28.28
CA LEU A 327 -6.31 18.64 -28.21
C LEU A 327 -5.33 19.62 -28.86
N ALA A 328 -5.80 20.35 -29.88
CA ALA A 328 -5.05 21.33 -30.64
C ALA A 328 -5.03 22.71 -29.97
N GLU A 329 -5.90 22.95 -28.99
CA GLU A 329 -5.81 24.10 -28.11
C GLU A 329 -4.46 24.02 -27.38
N SER A 330 -3.54 24.89 -27.79
CA SER A 330 -2.33 25.19 -27.03
C SER A 330 -2.78 25.61 -25.63
N GLU A 331 -2.08 25.16 -24.58
CA GLU A 331 -2.16 25.85 -23.29
C GLU A 331 -1.97 27.34 -23.60
N GLY A 332 -3.00 28.15 -23.34
CA GLY A 332 -2.93 29.59 -23.53
C GLY A 332 -1.73 30.17 -22.78
N PRO A 333 -1.33 31.42 -23.05
CA PRO A 333 -0.14 32.02 -22.46
C PRO A 333 -0.34 32.31 -20.97
N ASP A 334 -0.37 31.27 -20.13
CA ASP A 334 -0.02 31.33 -18.71
C ASP A 334 1.45 30.88 -18.51
N GLY A 335 2.16 30.61 -19.62
CA GLY A 335 3.61 30.37 -19.68
C GLY A 335 4.45 31.56 -20.16
N ALA A 336 3.82 32.72 -20.45
CA ALA A 336 4.53 33.98 -20.62
C ALA A 336 4.43 34.78 -19.32
N GLU A 337 5.52 35.41 -18.89
CA GLU A 337 5.50 36.42 -17.83
C GLU A 337 4.41 37.45 -18.12
N GLU A 338 3.24 37.32 -17.50
CA GLU A 338 2.28 38.42 -17.46
C GLU A 338 2.89 39.52 -16.59
N PRO A 339 2.95 40.78 -17.07
CA PRO A 339 3.39 41.88 -16.22
C PRO A 339 2.39 42.01 -15.08
N ALA A 340 2.90 41.81 -13.86
CA ALA A 340 2.21 41.93 -12.57
C ALA A 340 0.78 42.50 -12.68
N LYS A 341 -0.21 41.62 -12.89
CA LYS A 341 -1.62 42.00 -12.72
C LYS A 341 -1.74 42.56 -11.30
N LYS A 342 -2.12 43.85 -11.23
CA LYS A 342 -2.34 44.62 -10.00
C LYS A 342 -2.84 43.69 -8.90
N LYS A 343 -2.05 43.59 -7.82
CA LYS A 343 -2.38 42.90 -6.55
C LYS A 343 -3.90 42.79 -6.40
N ARG A 344 -4.46 41.64 -6.80
CA ARG A 344 -5.69 41.17 -6.16
C ARG A 344 -5.33 41.14 -4.69
N LYS A 345 -6.07 41.92 -3.91
CA LYS A 345 -5.88 42.07 -2.47
C LYS A 345 -5.71 40.64 -1.94
N LYS A 346 -4.49 40.34 -1.51
CA LYS A 346 -4.18 39.10 -0.84
C LYS A 346 -5.12 39.12 0.36
N ASP A 347 -6.12 38.24 0.38
CA ASP A 347 -6.69 37.85 1.66
C ASP A 347 -5.56 37.13 2.38
N ASP A 348 -4.75 37.95 3.06
CA ASP A 348 -3.82 37.58 4.10
C ASP A 348 -4.67 36.94 5.20
N ASP A 349 -4.84 35.61 5.14
CA ASP A 349 -5.04 34.70 6.29
C ASP A 349 -5.67 33.35 5.88
N ARG A 350 -5.08 32.66 4.91
CA ARG A 350 -5.16 31.18 4.88
C ARG A 350 -3.77 30.62 4.73
N LYS A 351 -3.01 30.57 5.84
CA LYS A 351 -2.13 29.42 6.05
C LYS A 351 -3.04 28.20 5.96
N SER A 352 -3.10 27.53 4.81
CA SER A 352 -3.90 26.31 4.69
C SER A 352 -3.41 25.38 5.78
N GLU A 353 -4.26 25.03 6.74
CA GLU A 353 -3.91 24.01 7.70
C GLU A 353 -3.46 22.76 6.92
N ALA A 354 -2.34 22.17 7.34
CA ALA A 354 -1.76 21.05 6.64
C ALA A 354 -2.78 19.89 6.64
N SER A 355 -3.36 19.60 5.48
CA SER A 355 -4.26 18.46 5.30
C SER A 355 -3.44 17.19 5.03
N PRO A 356 -3.62 16.10 5.80
CA PRO A 356 -2.97 14.82 5.52
C PRO A 356 -3.33 14.33 4.11
N ASN A 357 -4.60 14.47 3.74
CA ASN A 357 -5.13 14.03 2.45
C ASN A 357 -4.45 14.74 1.26
N LEU A 358 -4.17 16.05 1.37
CA LEU A 358 -3.50 16.80 0.31
C LEU A 358 -1.99 16.49 0.26
N SER A 359 -1.37 16.24 1.40
CA SER A 359 0.06 15.92 1.47
C SER A 359 0.39 14.57 0.81
N ALA A 360 -0.54 13.61 0.88
CA ALA A 360 -0.41 12.30 0.26
C ALA A 360 -0.78 12.25 -1.24
N LEU A 361 -1.50 13.26 -1.75
CA LEU A 361 -1.96 13.27 -3.14
C LEU A 361 -0.82 13.14 -4.17
N GLN A 362 0.27 13.90 -4.01
CA GLN A 362 1.40 13.82 -4.94
C GLN A 362 2.02 12.41 -5.03
N PRO A 363 2.45 11.78 -3.92
CA PRO A 363 3.02 10.45 -4.01
C PRO A 363 2.01 9.40 -4.49
N HIS A 364 0.73 9.49 -4.13
CA HIS A 364 -0.32 8.64 -4.69
C HIS A 364 -0.38 8.71 -6.22
N LEU A 365 -0.39 9.92 -6.78
CA LEU A 365 -0.41 10.08 -8.24
C LEU A 365 0.88 9.56 -8.89
N PHE A 366 2.04 9.63 -8.23
CA PHE A 366 3.25 8.97 -8.73
C PHE A 366 3.16 7.44 -8.71
N HIS A 367 2.37 6.85 -7.81
CA HIS A 367 2.09 5.42 -7.83
C HIS A 367 1.16 5.03 -8.97
N VAL A 368 0.00 5.68 -9.06
CA VAL A 368 -1.02 5.41 -10.11
C VAL A 368 -0.48 5.69 -11.51
N LEU A 369 0.22 6.81 -11.68
CA LEU A 369 0.73 7.27 -12.98
C LEU A 369 2.13 6.74 -13.29
N ARG A 370 2.67 5.78 -12.52
CA ARG A 370 4.09 5.39 -12.65
C ARG A 370 4.47 4.99 -14.08
N HIS A 371 3.65 4.19 -14.74
CA HIS A 371 3.88 3.73 -16.12
C HIS A 371 3.58 4.81 -17.16
N PHE A 372 2.77 5.81 -16.80
CA PHE A 372 2.42 6.95 -17.63
C PHE A 372 3.57 7.97 -17.66
N VAL A 373 4.08 8.37 -16.50
CA VAL A 373 5.08 9.45 -16.36
C VAL A 373 6.50 9.04 -16.80
N THR A 374 6.73 7.74 -17.06
CA THR A 374 7.95 7.27 -17.71
C THR A 374 7.94 7.54 -19.22
N LYS A 375 6.76 7.63 -19.84
CA LYS A 375 6.59 8.00 -21.26
C LYS A 375 6.36 9.50 -21.46
N HIS A 376 5.64 10.15 -20.54
CA HIS A 376 5.26 11.56 -20.64
C HIS A 376 5.97 12.41 -19.58
N THR A 377 7.19 12.86 -19.91
CA THR A 377 8.04 13.62 -18.97
C THR A 377 7.48 15.02 -18.68
N ASP A 378 6.73 15.60 -19.61
CA ASP A 378 5.98 16.85 -19.43
C ASP A 378 4.96 16.75 -18.28
N VAL A 379 4.19 15.67 -18.23
CA VAL A 379 3.23 15.43 -17.15
C VAL A 379 3.94 15.11 -15.84
N ARG A 380 5.05 14.36 -15.88
CA ARG A 380 5.90 14.11 -14.71
C ARG A 380 6.35 15.42 -14.05
N ASP A 381 6.82 16.36 -14.87
CA ASP A 381 7.35 17.64 -14.42
C ASP A 381 6.23 18.54 -13.87
N THR A 382 5.04 18.49 -14.49
CA THR A 382 3.83 19.16 -14.00
C THR A 382 3.42 18.61 -12.63
N LEU A 383 3.35 17.28 -12.48
CA LEU A 383 3.03 16.63 -11.20
C LEU A 383 4.06 16.94 -10.11
N ALA A 384 5.35 17.00 -10.45
CA ALA A 384 6.40 17.35 -9.49
C ALA A 384 6.24 18.77 -8.92
N ARG A 385 5.70 19.71 -9.70
CA ARG A 385 5.48 21.10 -9.28
C ARG A 385 4.10 21.37 -8.65
N ALA A 386 3.10 20.53 -8.94
CA ALA A 386 1.70 20.72 -8.57
C ALA A 386 1.46 21.05 -7.08
N ARG A 387 2.25 20.47 -6.17
CA ARG A 387 2.08 20.65 -4.72
C ARG A 387 2.08 22.13 -4.29
N LYS A 388 2.84 22.99 -4.97
CA LYS A 388 2.94 24.43 -4.63
C LYS A 388 1.64 25.19 -4.87
N ASP A 389 0.81 24.69 -5.77
CA ASP A 389 -0.40 25.36 -6.24
C ASP A 389 -1.67 24.74 -5.63
N GLY A 390 -1.53 23.90 -4.59
CA GLY A 390 -2.65 23.25 -3.94
C GLY A 390 -3.45 22.36 -4.91
N ILE A 391 -4.77 22.29 -4.72
CA ILE A 391 -5.64 21.44 -5.53
C ILE A 391 -5.65 21.84 -7.02
N ASP A 392 -5.53 23.14 -7.33
CA ASP A 392 -5.51 23.66 -8.70
C ASP A 392 -4.30 23.15 -9.49
N GLY A 393 -3.17 22.93 -8.82
CA GLY A 393 -2.00 22.29 -9.41
C GLY A 393 -2.29 20.88 -9.92
N TYR A 394 -3.10 20.12 -9.19
CA TYR A 394 -3.47 18.76 -9.57
C TYR A 394 -4.59 18.71 -10.60
N GLU A 395 -5.46 19.72 -10.69
CA GLU A 395 -6.40 19.86 -11.82
C GLU A 395 -5.65 20.08 -13.14
N ARG A 396 -4.55 20.84 -13.14
CA ARG A 396 -3.66 20.94 -14.31
C ARG A 396 -3.00 19.61 -14.66
N VAL A 397 -2.56 18.85 -13.65
CA VAL A 397 -2.06 17.49 -13.88
C VAL A 397 -3.14 16.61 -14.53
N LEU A 398 -4.38 16.64 -14.02
CA LEU A 398 -5.48 15.89 -14.61
C LEU A 398 -5.73 16.29 -16.07
N ALA A 399 -5.76 17.59 -16.39
CA ALA A 399 -5.94 18.05 -17.76
C ALA A 399 -4.84 17.54 -18.71
N ALA A 400 -3.59 17.54 -18.25
CA ALA A 400 -2.46 17.00 -19.00
C ALA A 400 -2.53 15.47 -19.14
N VAL A 401 -2.96 14.76 -18.08
CA VAL A 401 -3.19 13.31 -18.11
C VAL A 401 -4.28 12.97 -19.13
N GLU A 402 -5.43 13.63 -19.09
CA GLU A 402 -6.55 13.41 -20.02
C GLU A 402 -6.14 13.65 -21.48
N LYS A 403 -5.32 14.68 -21.74
CA LYS A 403 -4.78 14.95 -23.08
C LYS A 403 -3.96 13.76 -23.61
N ARG A 404 -3.01 13.27 -22.83
CA ARG A 404 -2.18 12.12 -23.27
C ARG A 404 -2.98 10.83 -23.34
N VAL A 405 -3.91 10.57 -22.41
CA VAL A 405 -4.78 9.38 -22.49
C VAL A 405 -5.59 9.39 -23.79
N ALA A 406 -6.11 10.55 -24.21
CA ALA A 406 -6.81 10.68 -25.48
C ALA A 406 -5.89 10.34 -26.68
N GLU A 407 -4.66 10.86 -26.70
CA GLU A 407 -3.66 10.52 -27.73
C GLU A 407 -3.37 9.00 -27.76
N GLY A 408 -3.16 8.38 -26.61
CA GLY A 408 -2.89 6.93 -26.51
C GLY A 408 -4.07 6.06 -26.93
N LEU A 409 -5.31 6.46 -26.63
CA LEU A 409 -6.50 5.75 -27.08
C LEU A 409 -6.70 5.84 -28.60
N MET A 410 -6.44 7.00 -29.20
CA MET A 410 -6.50 7.16 -30.65
C MET A 410 -5.41 6.33 -31.34
N GLU A 411 -4.18 6.31 -30.81
CA GLU A 411 -3.10 5.48 -31.34
C GLU A 411 -3.45 3.98 -31.24
N TYR A 412 -4.00 3.54 -30.11
CA TYR A 412 -4.43 2.15 -29.92
C TYR A 412 -5.49 1.74 -30.97
N GLU A 413 -6.49 2.59 -31.20
CA GLU A 413 -7.55 2.35 -32.18
C GLU A 413 -7.00 2.35 -33.62
N GLN A 414 -6.18 3.35 -33.99
CA GLN A 414 -5.59 3.47 -35.32
C GLN A 414 -4.66 2.30 -35.67
N THR A 415 -3.94 1.80 -34.68
CA THR A 415 -3.02 0.66 -34.85
C THR A 415 -3.72 -0.69 -34.75
N ASP A 416 -5.03 -0.69 -34.47
CA ASP A 416 -5.82 -1.88 -34.22
C ASP A 416 -5.27 -2.72 -33.04
N GLY A 417 -4.65 -2.05 -32.05
CA GLY A 417 -4.02 -2.66 -30.87
C GLY A 417 -2.54 -3.02 -31.01
N ARG A 418 -1.98 -2.98 -32.23
CA ARG A 418 -0.58 -3.41 -32.50
C ARG A 418 0.47 -2.62 -31.71
N SER A 419 0.22 -1.33 -31.44
CA SER A 419 1.09 -0.49 -30.60
C SER A 419 1.36 -1.08 -29.20
N PHE A 420 0.40 -1.83 -28.64
CA PHE A 420 0.55 -2.52 -27.36
C PHE A 420 1.13 -3.93 -27.51
N GLU A 421 0.77 -4.65 -28.56
CA GLU A 421 1.27 -6.01 -28.85
C GLU A 421 2.80 -6.01 -29.04
N GLU A 422 3.34 -5.04 -29.77
CA GLU A 422 4.79 -4.88 -29.95
C GLU A 422 5.51 -4.60 -28.60
N GLU A 423 4.86 -3.93 -27.65
CA GLU A 423 5.42 -3.71 -26.31
C GLU A 423 5.45 -5.03 -25.52
N MET A 424 4.42 -5.87 -25.67
CA MET A 424 4.33 -7.20 -25.05
C MET A 424 5.41 -8.15 -25.59
N GLU A 425 5.65 -8.16 -26.90
CA GLU A 425 6.69 -8.98 -27.52
C GLU A 425 8.10 -8.65 -26.99
N LYS A 426 8.41 -7.36 -26.85
CA LYS A 426 9.69 -6.90 -26.28
C LYS A 426 9.90 -7.34 -24.83
N ILE A 427 8.83 -7.53 -24.06
CA ILE A 427 8.91 -8.08 -22.70
C ILE A 427 9.20 -9.59 -22.77
N GLY A 428 8.59 -10.31 -23.71
CA GLY A 428 8.82 -11.74 -23.94
C GLY A 428 10.27 -12.09 -24.23
N GLN A 429 10.96 -11.26 -25.01
CA GLN A 429 12.37 -11.44 -25.36
C GLN A 429 13.34 -11.27 -24.18
N ARG A 430 12.88 -10.75 -23.04
CA ARG A 430 13.70 -10.52 -21.84
C ARG A 430 13.64 -11.67 -20.83
N ALA A 431 12.87 -12.72 -21.11
CA ALA A 431 12.74 -13.89 -20.24
C ALA A 431 14.11 -14.50 -19.92
N ILE A 432 14.31 -14.88 -18.66
CA ILE A 432 15.55 -15.51 -18.19
C ILE A 432 15.41 -17.02 -18.39
N GLU A 433 16.37 -17.65 -19.07
CA GLU A 433 16.38 -19.10 -19.26
C GLU A 433 16.44 -19.84 -17.92
N GLY A 434 15.60 -20.86 -17.74
CA GLY A 434 15.63 -21.76 -16.58
C GLY A 434 14.74 -21.39 -15.40
N VAL A 435 14.04 -20.25 -15.40
CA VAL A 435 13.04 -19.89 -14.37
C VAL A 435 11.62 -20.08 -14.93
N PRO A 436 10.75 -20.89 -14.31
CA PRO A 436 9.35 -21.01 -14.72
C PRO A 436 8.66 -19.64 -14.81
N GLU A 437 7.83 -19.46 -15.84
CA GLU A 437 7.23 -18.15 -16.11
C GLU A 437 6.31 -17.71 -14.95
N GLU A 438 5.53 -18.64 -14.40
CA GLU A 438 4.69 -18.48 -13.21
C GLU A 438 5.42 -17.96 -11.97
N GLU A 439 6.71 -18.27 -11.85
CA GLU A 439 7.53 -17.97 -10.68
C GLU A 439 8.43 -16.74 -10.89
N SER A 440 8.53 -16.24 -12.13
CA SER A 440 9.39 -15.11 -12.48
C SER A 440 8.72 -13.75 -12.33
N SER A 441 9.51 -12.68 -12.13
CA SER A 441 8.95 -11.32 -12.20
C SER A 441 8.50 -10.97 -13.61
N ILE A 442 9.12 -11.55 -14.64
CA ILE A 442 8.81 -11.29 -16.06
C ILE A 442 7.45 -11.88 -16.44
N GLY A 443 7.16 -13.12 -16.02
CA GLY A 443 5.83 -13.71 -16.21
C GLY A 443 4.76 -12.93 -15.45
N THR A 444 5.06 -12.48 -14.24
CA THR A 444 4.18 -11.57 -13.50
C THR A 444 3.94 -10.25 -14.26
N ILE A 445 4.99 -9.65 -14.85
CA ILE A 445 4.85 -8.46 -15.70
C ILE A 445 3.90 -8.76 -16.86
N LYS A 446 4.12 -9.83 -17.64
CA LYS A 446 3.27 -10.17 -18.79
C LYS A 446 1.80 -10.38 -18.41
N ARG A 447 1.56 -11.02 -17.27
CA ARG A 447 0.20 -11.25 -16.74
C ARG A 447 -0.51 -9.93 -16.45
N CYS A 448 0.17 -9.04 -15.74
CA CYS A 448 -0.40 -7.77 -15.26
C CYS A 448 -0.32 -6.63 -16.28
N LYS A 449 0.48 -6.75 -17.35
CA LYS A 449 0.76 -5.66 -18.28
C LYS A 449 -0.51 -5.14 -18.92
N ARG A 450 -0.63 -3.81 -18.94
CA ARG A 450 -1.68 -3.06 -19.64
C ARG A 450 -1.04 -1.89 -20.39
N PRO A 451 -1.76 -1.23 -21.31
CA PRO A 451 -1.32 0.04 -21.86
C PRO A 451 -1.02 1.05 -20.74
N TRP A 452 -0.10 1.97 -20.98
CA TRP A 452 0.40 2.90 -19.96
C TRP A 452 -0.65 3.89 -19.42
N TRP A 453 -1.76 4.08 -20.13
CA TRP A 453 -2.92 4.85 -19.69
C TRP A 453 -3.90 4.07 -18.80
N VAL A 454 -3.59 2.80 -18.50
CA VAL A 454 -4.40 1.92 -17.65
C VAL A 454 -3.61 1.61 -16.37
N ALA A 455 -4.28 1.71 -15.23
CA ALA A 455 -3.68 1.37 -13.94
C ALA A 455 -3.25 -0.10 -13.93
N GLN A 456 -2.07 -0.34 -13.37
CA GLN A 456 -1.46 -1.66 -13.33
C GLN A 456 -0.36 -1.71 -12.27
N PRO A 457 -0.11 -2.87 -11.65
CA PRO A 457 0.84 -3.00 -10.55
C PRO A 457 2.28 -2.72 -10.98
N ILE A 458 3.09 -2.35 -9.98
CA ILE A 458 4.52 -2.17 -10.14
C ILE A 458 5.21 -3.46 -9.73
N ILE A 459 5.74 -4.19 -10.70
CA ILE A 459 6.43 -5.45 -10.44
C ILE A 459 7.91 -5.17 -10.19
N ARG A 460 8.41 -5.62 -9.03
CA ARG A 460 9.84 -5.59 -8.71
C ARG A 460 10.48 -6.90 -9.17
N PRO A 461 11.72 -6.86 -9.68
CA PRO A 461 12.49 -8.08 -9.90
C PRO A 461 12.63 -8.88 -8.61
N LEU A 462 12.69 -10.20 -8.74
CA LEU A 462 13.06 -11.07 -7.63
C LEU A 462 14.50 -10.78 -7.17
N PRO A 463 14.88 -11.13 -5.93
CA PRO A 463 16.24 -10.92 -5.45
C PRO A 463 17.31 -11.56 -6.36
N SER A 464 17.08 -12.79 -6.82
CA SER A 464 17.91 -13.51 -7.79
C SER A 464 18.06 -12.74 -9.11
N GLU A 465 16.95 -12.26 -9.68
CA GLU A 465 16.95 -11.46 -10.90
C GLU A 465 17.59 -10.06 -10.72
N ALA A 466 17.44 -9.45 -9.55
CA ALA A 466 18.03 -8.17 -9.22
C ALA A 466 19.55 -8.28 -9.05
N LEU A 467 20.03 -9.38 -8.47
CA LEU A 467 21.46 -9.73 -8.40
C LEU A 467 22.04 -9.95 -9.80
N ALA A 468 21.36 -10.73 -10.65
CA ALA A 468 21.78 -10.96 -12.03
C ALA A 468 21.91 -9.67 -12.85
N LYS A 469 21.05 -8.67 -12.57
CA LYS A 469 21.08 -7.33 -13.18
C LYS A 469 22.10 -6.36 -12.56
N GLY A 470 22.87 -6.80 -11.55
CA GLY A 470 23.83 -5.96 -10.84
C GLY A 470 23.21 -4.85 -9.98
N ALA A 471 21.89 -4.87 -9.77
CA ALA A 471 21.15 -3.88 -8.97
C ALA A 471 21.34 -4.09 -7.46
N VAL A 472 21.90 -5.24 -7.06
CA VAL A 472 22.28 -5.56 -5.68
C VAL A 472 23.76 -5.91 -5.67
N THR A 473 24.55 -5.15 -4.93
CA THR A 473 25.90 -5.56 -4.53
C THR A 473 25.80 -6.15 -3.14
N LEU A 474 26.11 -7.44 -2.98
CA LEU A 474 26.25 -8.03 -1.66
C LEU A 474 27.30 -7.23 -0.89
N LYS A 475 26.90 -6.56 0.19
CA LYS A 475 27.86 -5.91 1.07
C LYS A 475 28.78 -7.00 1.61
N LYS A 476 30.07 -6.95 1.25
CA LYS A 476 31.14 -7.64 1.97
C LYS A 476 31.28 -7.09 3.39
N GLU A 477 30.28 -7.29 4.24
CA GLU A 477 30.39 -7.05 5.68
C GLU A 477 31.19 -8.20 6.31
N LYS A 478 32.48 -8.26 5.95
CA LYS A 478 33.57 -8.95 6.68
C LYS A 478 34.98 -8.64 6.16
N GLU A 479 35.17 -7.65 5.26
CA GLU A 479 36.53 -7.21 4.87
C GLU A 479 37.06 -6.01 5.68
N LYS A 480 36.19 -5.16 6.26
CA LYS A 480 36.64 -3.99 7.06
C LYS A 480 37.17 -4.31 8.46
N SER A 481 37.16 -5.58 8.88
CA SER A 481 37.79 -6.05 10.13
C SER A 481 39.17 -6.69 9.90
N LYS A 482 39.61 -6.91 8.65
CA LYS A 482 40.96 -7.42 8.36
C LYS A 482 42.01 -6.31 8.17
N GLU A 483 41.64 -5.12 7.69
CA GLU A 483 42.58 -4.00 7.50
C GLU A 483 43.06 -3.33 8.81
N LYS A 484 42.43 -3.58 9.95
CA LYS A 484 42.94 -3.12 11.26
C LYS A 484 43.82 -4.12 12.00
N ASN A 485 43.96 -5.35 11.50
CA ASN A 485 44.84 -6.38 12.10
C ASN A 485 45.99 -6.82 11.19
N ALA A 486 46.10 -6.28 9.97
CA ALA A 486 47.21 -6.55 9.04
C ALA A 486 48.53 -5.81 9.37
N GLY A 487 48.62 -5.16 10.54
CA GLY A 487 49.85 -4.51 11.03
C GLY A 487 50.75 -5.41 11.87
N ARG A 488 50.42 -6.70 12.08
CA ARG A 488 51.22 -7.56 12.96
C ARG A 488 51.07 -9.06 12.64
N ALA A 489 51.67 -9.51 11.55
CA ALA A 489 52.20 -10.88 11.40
C ALA A 489 52.85 -11.06 10.02
N GLU A 490 54.08 -10.58 9.86
CA GLU A 490 54.98 -11.20 8.88
C GLU A 490 55.46 -12.53 9.45
N ARG A 491 55.15 -13.63 8.73
CA ARG A 491 56.00 -14.79 8.41
C ARG A 491 55.17 -16.07 8.33
N GLY A 492 55.14 -16.64 7.13
CA GLY A 492 55.09 -18.09 6.95
C GLY A 492 53.79 -18.67 6.43
N ILE A 493 53.94 -19.39 5.30
CA ILE A 493 53.09 -20.47 4.76
C ILE A 493 51.98 -20.03 3.80
N ARG A 494 52.24 -20.32 2.52
CA ARG A 494 51.28 -20.40 1.41
C ARG A 494 50.33 -21.58 1.62
N GLY A 495 49.06 -21.37 1.29
CA GLY A 495 48.12 -22.45 0.92
C GLY A 495 46.77 -22.35 1.61
N ALA A 496 45.70 -22.30 0.81
CA ALA A 496 44.28 -22.42 1.18
C ALA A 496 43.56 -21.17 1.73
N GLU A 497 43.35 -20.13 0.89
CA GLU A 497 42.28 -19.15 1.14
C GLU A 497 41.35 -18.83 -0.06
N ASP A 498 41.65 -19.28 -1.29
CA ASP A 498 40.78 -18.98 -2.45
C ASP A 498 39.55 -19.89 -2.60
N ASN A 499 39.54 -21.11 -2.02
CA ASN A 499 38.37 -22.00 -2.11
C ASN A 499 37.22 -21.63 -1.17
N LYS A 500 37.49 -20.97 -0.02
CA LYS A 500 36.44 -20.59 0.93
C LYS A 500 35.61 -19.39 0.46
N ALA A 501 36.19 -18.48 -0.31
CA ALA A 501 35.45 -17.33 -0.84
C ALA A 501 34.45 -17.75 -1.94
N VAL A 502 34.85 -18.70 -2.79
CA VAL A 502 33.98 -19.29 -3.83
C VAL A 502 32.90 -20.18 -3.20
N GLU A 503 33.25 -21.00 -2.19
CA GLU A 503 32.26 -21.80 -1.44
C GLU A 503 31.25 -20.93 -0.67
N THR A 504 31.66 -19.79 -0.12
CA THR A 504 30.74 -18.88 0.61
C THR A 504 29.81 -18.13 -0.34
N LEU A 505 30.28 -17.74 -1.53
CA LEU A 505 29.44 -17.16 -2.58
C LEU A 505 28.44 -18.20 -3.12
N GLN A 506 28.90 -19.42 -3.39
CA GLN A 506 28.04 -20.52 -3.83
C GLN A 506 27.02 -20.92 -2.75
N GLN A 507 27.40 -20.95 -1.47
CA GLN A 507 26.46 -21.18 -0.36
C GLN A 507 25.42 -20.06 -0.23
N THR A 508 25.82 -18.80 -0.46
CA THR A 508 24.89 -17.67 -0.39
C THR A 508 23.96 -17.63 -1.60
N GLU A 509 24.46 -17.98 -2.79
CA GLU A 509 23.65 -18.16 -4.01
C GLU A 509 22.69 -19.35 -3.87
N GLN A 510 23.12 -20.46 -3.26
CA GLN A 510 22.27 -21.61 -2.94
C GLN A 510 21.25 -21.28 -1.84
N GLU A 511 21.58 -20.47 -0.83
CA GLU A 511 20.61 -19.99 0.15
C GLU A 511 19.58 -19.04 -0.46
N ILE A 512 19.96 -18.23 -1.44
CA ILE A 512 19.04 -17.32 -2.14
C ILE A 512 18.17 -18.10 -3.14
N ALA A 513 18.75 -19.05 -3.89
CA ALA A 513 18.02 -19.93 -4.80
C ALA A 513 17.03 -20.84 -4.06
N SER A 514 17.45 -21.48 -2.96
CA SER A 514 16.54 -22.31 -2.14
C SER A 514 15.44 -21.49 -1.44
N ARG A 515 15.67 -20.20 -1.19
CA ARG A 515 14.63 -19.27 -0.69
C ARG A 515 13.64 -18.85 -1.77
N ASP A 516 14.00 -18.94 -3.04
CA ASP A 516 13.07 -18.73 -4.16
C ASP A 516 12.30 -20.04 -4.45
N GLU A 517 12.95 -21.22 -4.38
CA GLU A 517 12.30 -22.55 -4.56
C GLU A 517 11.32 -22.93 -3.44
N LEU A 518 11.57 -22.51 -2.19
CA LEU A 518 10.63 -22.70 -1.07
C LEU A 518 9.33 -21.88 -1.20
N VAL A 519 9.25 -20.97 -2.19
CA VAL A 519 8.12 -20.06 -2.38
C VAL A 519 7.35 -20.37 -3.66
N SER A 520 7.79 -21.37 -4.42
CA SER A 520 7.08 -21.91 -5.58
C SER A 520 6.38 -23.25 -5.35
N GLY A 521 6.35 -23.74 -4.11
CA GLY A 521 5.48 -24.83 -3.64
C GLY A 521 4.05 -24.38 -3.39
#